data_AF-A0A4Q4N544-F1
#
_entry.id   AF-A0A4Q4N544-F1
#
_cell.length_a   1.000
_cell.length_b   1.000
_cell.length_c   1.000
_cell.angle_alpha   90.00
_cell.angle_beta   90.00
_cell.angle_gamma   90.00
#
_symmetry.space_group_name_H-M   'P 1'
#
loop_
_entity.id
_entity.type
_entity.pdbx_description
1 polymer ?
#
loop_
_entity_poly.entity_id
_entity_poly.type
_entity_poly.pdbx_seq_one_letter_code
_entity_poly.pdbx_strand_id
1 'polypeptide(L)'
;MTTNCHDQTVLRVPKTQWDFCPSIAAAYVFAVLFAVATLVHLAQALLYRKVYCWAIIMGNLLQFIAYVLRVLSINNADSLGLYSGWFVLIAIAPVWLNAFVYMVMGRMVWNCTSTGKLGFLSAWRFGQVFLGLDILALVIQLYGAATAADTTAKPSTILQGMH
;
A
#
# COMPACT_ATOMS: atom_id res chain seq x y z
N MET A 1 26.33 -1.63 1.69
CA MET A 1 26.20 -0.94 0.38
C MET A 1 24.89 -0.17 0.38
N THR A 2 24.93 1.15 0.61
CA THR A 2 23.76 2.02 0.47
C THR A 2 23.69 2.47 -1.00
N THR A 3 22.78 1.88 -1.78
CA THR A 3 22.49 2.33 -3.15
C THR A 3 21.81 3.68 -3.10
N ASN A 4 22.60 4.75 -3.18
CA ASN A 4 22.10 6.11 -3.32
C ASN A 4 21.70 6.37 -4.78
N CYS A 5 20.62 7.12 -4.98
CA CYS A 5 20.13 7.46 -6.32
C CYS A 5 21.08 8.29 -7.18
N HIS A 6 22.19 8.74 -6.60
CA HIS A 6 23.24 9.46 -7.30
C HIS A 6 24.02 8.58 -8.30
N ASP A 7 24.04 7.26 -8.11
CA ASP A 7 24.84 6.34 -8.93
C ASP A 7 24.03 5.61 -10.03
N GLN A 8 22.69 5.75 -10.01
CA GLN A 8 21.74 5.11 -10.94
C GLN A 8 21.96 3.59 -11.14
N THR A 9 22.63 2.92 -10.22
CA THR A 9 23.06 1.52 -10.36
C THR A 9 21.90 0.56 -10.60
N VAL A 10 20.77 0.79 -9.93
CA VAL A 10 19.52 0.02 -10.09
C VAL A 10 18.93 0.15 -11.49
N LEU A 11 19.12 1.28 -12.16
CA LEU A 11 18.63 1.54 -13.52
C LEU A 11 19.55 0.92 -14.59
N ARG A 12 20.82 0.66 -14.26
CA ARG A 12 21.78 0.03 -15.18
C ARG A 12 21.70 -1.50 -15.21
N VAL A 13 20.98 -2.12 -14.27
CA VAL A 13 20.80 -3.58 -14.23
C VAL A 13 20.00 -4.03 -15.45
N PRO A 14 20.50 -4.98 -16.27
CA PRO A 14 19.74 -5.54 -17.38
C PRO A 14 18.40 -6.11 -16.89
N LYS A 15 17.29 -5.74 -17.53
CA LYS A 15 15.90 -6.15 -17.16
C LYS A 15 15.42 -5.67 -15.79
N THR A 16 15.91 -4.52 -15.34
CA THR A 16 15.36 -3.84 -14.14
C THR A 16 13.85 -3.62 -14.27
N GLN A 17 13.13 -3.76 -13.16
CA GLN A 17 11.70 -3.49 -13.05
C GLN A 17 11.39 -2.05 -12.61
N TRP A 18 12.43 -1.23 -12.43
CA TRP A 18 12.32 0.14 -11.95
C TRP A 18 12.51 1.14 -13.10
N ASP A 19 11.49 1.97 -13.35
CA ASP A 19 11.58 3.07 -14.33
C ASP A 19 12.25 4.33 -13.76
N PHE A 20 12.29 4.43 -12.44
CA PHE A 20 12.84 5.57 -11.71
C PHE A 20 13.73 5.09 -10.56
N CYS A 21 14.63 5.96 -10.09
CA CYS A 21 15.51 5.56 -9.01
C CYS A 21 14.78 5.41 -7.67
N PRO A 22 14.82 4.21 -7.04
CA PRO A 22 14.15 4.00 -5.76
C PRO A 22 15.04 4.40 -4.57
N SER A 23 14.43 5.04 -3.56
CA SER A 23 15.12 5.40 -2.31
C SER A 23 15.04 4.29 -1.27
N ILE A 24 16.18 3.64 -0.99
CA ILE A 24 16.27 2.59 0.04
C ILE A 24 16.13 3.16 1.46
N ALA A 25 16.65 4.36 1.70
CA ALA A 25 16.56 5.04 2.99
C ALA A 25 15.10 5.31 3.37
N ALA A 26 14.30 5.81 2.41
CA ALA A 26 12.86 6.01 2.62
C ALA A 26 12.16 4.68 2.93
N ALA A 27 12.50 3.60 2.22
CA ALA A 27 11.89 2.29 2.46
C ALA A 27 12.16 1.78 3.89
N TYR A 28 13.37 1.95 4.43
CA TYR A 28 13.68 1.61 5.81
C TYR A 28 12.91 2.45 6.82
N VAL A 29 12.83 3.77 6.63
CA VAL A 29 12.10 4.67 7.53
C VAL A 29 10.63 4.24 7.63
N PHE A 30 9.98 4.02 6.50
CA PHE A 30 8.58 3.59 6.50
C PHE A 30 8.40 2.18 7.07
N ALA A 31 9.30 1.24 6.78
CA ALA A 31 9.25 -0.09 7.41
C ALA A 31 9.28 0.01 8.95
N VAL A 32 10.21 0.79 9.51
CA VAL A 32 10.30 0.97 10.97
C VAL A 32 9.04 1.64 11.52
N LEU A 33 8.51 2.67 10.84
CA LEU A 33 7.28 3.34 11.26
C LEU A 33 6.08 2.37 11.31
N PHE A 34 5.88 1.56 10.27
CA PHE A 34 4.78 0.59 10.25
C PHE A 34 4.99 -0.57 11.23
N ALA A 35 6.23 -0.98 11.49
CA ALA A 35 6.53 -1.95 12.55
C ALA A 35 6.16 -1.39 13.93
N VAL A 36 6.59 -0.16 14.25
CA VAL A 36 6.24 0.50 15.52
C VAL A 36 4.73 0.69 15.65
N ALA A 37 4.06 1.15 14.59
CA ALA A 37 2.59 1.29 14.59
C ALA A 37 1.88 -0.05 14.84
N THR A 38 2.37 -1.14 14.23
CA THR A 38 1.84 -2.50 14.45
C THR A 38 1.99 -2.90 15.91
N LEU A 39 3.15 -2.68 16.53
CA LEU A 39 3.41 -2.99 17.93
C LEU A 39 2.54 -2.17 18.88
N VAL A 40 2.39 -0.86 18.62
CA VAL A 40 1.53 0.03 19.42
C VAL A 40 0.08 -0.44 19.37
N HIS A 41 -0.45 -0.74 18.17
CA HIS A 41 -1.83 -1.21 18.04
C HIS A 41 -2.03 -2.63 18.59
N LEU A 42 -1.02 -3.50 18.51
CA LEU A 42 -1.05 -4.80 19.14
C LEU A 42 -1.10 -4.68 20.67
N ALA A 43 -0.26 -3.82 21.25
CA ALA A 43 -0.30 -3.53 22.68
C ALA A 43 -1.66 -2.96 23.12
N GLN A 44 -2.20 -2.00 22.36
CA GLN A 44 -3.55 -1.47 22.60
C GLN A 44 -4.63 -2.56 22.50
N ALA A 45 -4.54 -3.45 21.51
CA ALA A 45 -5.51 -4.54 21.34
C ALA A 45 -5.49 -5.51 22.53
N LEU A 46 -4.30 -5.83 23.05
CA LEU A 46 -4.12 -6.70 24.22
C LEU A 46 -4.59 -6.03 25.52
N LEU A 47 -4.21 -4.77 25.75
CA LEU A 47 -4.57 -4.02 26.96
C LEU A 47 -6.06 -3.72 27.04
N TYR A 48 -6.68 -3.26 25.94
CA TYR A 48 -8.08 -2.84 25.93
C TYR A 48 -9.05 -3.92 25.44
N ARG A 49 -8.55 -5.11 25.07
CA ARG A 49 -9.31 -6.28 24.58
C ARG A 49 -10.30 -5.92 23.46
N LYS A 50 -9.85 -5.07 22.54
CA LYS A 50 -10.67 -4.55 21.44
C LYS A 50 -10.45 -5.36 20.16
N VAL A 51 -11.37 -6.27 19.85
CA VAL A 51 -11.27 -7.21 18.71
C VAL A 51 -11.16 -6.50 17.35
N TYR A 52 -11.75 -5.31 17.21
CA TYR A 52 -11.71 -4.54 15.97
C TYR A 52 -10.32 -3.95 15.64
N CYS A 53 -9.38 -3.91 16.59
CA CYS A 53 -8.00 -3.51 16.33
C CYS A 53 -7.27 -4.47 15.37
N TRP A 54 -7.84 -5.65 15.12
CA TRP A 54 -7.28 -6.59 14.16
C TRP A 54 -7.11 -6.00 12.75
N ALA A 55 -8.06 -5.19 12.27
CA ALA A 55 -7.98 -4.62 10.92
C ALA A 55 -6.79 -3.64 10.77
N ILE A 56 -6.53 -2.80 11.77
CA ILE A 56 -5.37 -1.89 11.74
C ILE A 56 -4.04 -2.62 11.93
N ILE A 57 -4.02 -3.68 12.74
CA ILE A 57 -2.83 -4.54 12.88
C ILE A 57 -2.51 -5.20 11.54
N MET A 58 -3.51 -5.75 10.85
CA MET A 58 -3.32 -6.36 9.53
C MET A 58 -2.90 -5.35 8.47
N GLY A 59 -3.52 -4.16 8.42
CA GLY A 59 -3.13 -3.10 7.49
C GLY A 59 -1.67 -2.67 7.70
N ASN A 60 -1.26 -2.43 8.94
CA ASN A 60 0.13 -2.04 9.25
C ASN A 60 1.13 -3.18 9.00
N LEU A 61 0.74 -4.43 9.24
CA LEU A 61 1.60 -5.59 8.97
C LEU A 61 1.83 -5.77 7.46
N LEU A 62 0.76 -5.67 6.65
CA LEU A 62 0.87 -5.71 5.18
C LEU A 62 1.78 -4.59 4.68
N GLN A 63 1.64 -3.39 5.24
CA GLN A 63 2.46 -2.25 4.88
C GLN A 63 3.93 -2.44 5.27
N PHE A 64 4.20 -2.99 6.46
CA PHE A 64 5.55 -3.36 6.88
C PHE A 64 6.18 -4.36 5.90
N ILE A 65 5.48 -5.44 5.58
CA ILE A 65 5.95 -6.46 4.63
C ILE A 65 6.16 -5.85 3.24
N ALA A 66 5.27 -4.96 2.78
CA ALA A 66 5.43 -4.25 1.52
C ALA A 66 6.75 -3.47 1.47
N TYR A 67 7.09 -2.72 2.53
CA TYR A 67 8.36 -1.98 2.55
C TYR A 67 9.60 -2.89 2.69
N VAL A 68 9.48 -4.03 3.37
CA VAL A 68 10.55 -5.05 3.37
C VAL A 68 10.75 -5.62 1.97
N LEU A 69 9.68 -6.00 1.27
CA LEU A 69 9.75 -6.46 -0.13
C LEU A 69 10.28 -5.35 -1.05
N ARG A 70 9.95 -4.08 -0.79
CA ARG A 70 10.48 -2.95 -1.54
C ARG A 70 12.00 -2.87 -1.40
N VAL A 71 12.55 -3.00 -0.18
CA VAL A 71 14.01 -3.05 0.03
C VAL A 71 14.62 -4.22 -0.73
N LEU A 72 14.02 -5.41 -0.66
CA LEU A 72 14.50 -6.59 -1.38
C LEU A 72 14.43 -6.43 -2.90
N SER A 73 13.40 -5.76 -3.42
CA SER A 73 13.22 -5.45 -4.84
C SER A 73 14.19 -4.37 -5.34
N ILE A 74 14.65 -3.46 -4.48
CA ILE A 74 15.72 -2.51 -4.81
C ILE A 74 17.06 -3.25 -4.96
N ASN A 75 17.32 -4.21 -4.06
CA ASN A 75 18.56 -5.00 -4.09
C ASN A 75 18.57 -6.05 -5.22
N ASN A 76 17.40 -6.58 -5.60
CA ASN A 76 17.20 -7.52 -6.70
C ASN A 76 16.28 -6.90 -7.75
N ALA A 77 16.82 -5.92 -8.47
CA ALA A 77 16.08 -5.05 -9.38
C ALA A 77 15.46 -5.78 -10.59
N ASP A 78 15.98 -6.95 -10.93
CA ASP A 78 15.52 -7.83 -12.02
C ASP A 78 14.34 -8.73 -11.62
N SER A 79 14.03 -8.83 -10.32
CA SER A 79 12.99 -9.72 -9.81
C SER A 79 11.59 -9.10 -9.92
N LEU A 80 10.84 -9.51 -10.96
CA LEU A 80 9.42 -9.17 -11.11
C LEU A 80 8.58 -9.64 -9.91
N GLY A 81 8.90 -10.79 -9.32
CA GLY A 81 8.17 -11.31 -8.16
C GLY A 81 8.27 -10.40 -6.94
N LEU A 82 9.48 -9.89 -6.66
CA LEU A 82 9.67 -8.95 -5.54
C LEU A 82 9.04 -7.59 -5.86
N TYR A 83 9.15 -7.12 -7.10
CA TYR A 83 8.56 -5.85 -7.54
C TYR A 83 7.02 -5.87 -7.48
N SER A 84 6.39 -6.87 -8.09
CA SER A 84 4.94 -7.05 -8.04
C SER A 84 4.44 -7.30 -6.61
N GLY A 85 5.20 -8.05 -5.80
CA GLY A 85 4.86 -8.33 -4.41
C GLY A 85 4.75 -7.06 -3.56
N TRP A 86 5.75 -6.17 -3.58
CA TRP A 86 5.65 -4.92 -2.82
C TRP A 86 4.53 -4.01 -3.34
N PHE A 87 4.36 -3.94 -4.68
CA PHE A 87 3.35 -3.09 -5.33
C PHE A 87 1.92 -3.52 -5.01
N VAL A 88 1.65 -4.83 -5.00
CA VAL A 88 0.32 -5.36 -4.66
C VAL A 88 0.04 -5.18 -3.17
N LEU A 89 1.01 -5.48 -2.29
CA LEU A 89 0.81 -5.34 -0.84
C LEU A 89 0.56 -3.89 -0.42
N ILE A 90 1.28 -2.92 -1.02
CA ILE A 90 1.06 -1.50 -0.73
C ILE A 90 -0.31 -1.02 -1.24
N ALA A 91 -0.88 -1.65 -2.27
CA ALA A 91 -2.22 -1.35 -2.76
C ALA A 91 -3.32 -1.97 -1.87
N ILE A 92 -3.09 -3.15 -1.29
CA ILE A 92 -4.06 -3.83 -0.41
C ILE A 92 -4.09 -3.20 1.00
N ALA A 93 -2.96 -2.76 1.53
CA ALA A 93 -2.88 -2.20 2.88
C ALA A 93 -3.87 -1.04 3.16
N PRO A 94 -4.07 -0.05 2.26
CA PRO A 94 -5.07 1.01 2.40
C PRO A 94 -6.49 0.50 2.67
N VAL A 95 -6.89 -0.62 2.03
CA VAL A 95 -8.23 -1.21 2.19
C VAL A 95 -8.49 -1.60 3.64
N TRP A 96 -7.49 -2.21 4.30
CA TRP A 96 -7.58 -2.60 5.70
C TRP A 96 -7.59 -1.40 6.65
N LEU A 97 -6.75 -0.40 6.37
CA LEU A 97 -6.69 0.83 7.16
C LEU A 97 -8.00 1.63 7.05
N ASN A 98 -8.54 1.77 5.85
CA ASN A 98 -9.82 2.41 5.58
C ASN A 98 -10.97 1.67 6.30
N ALA A 99 -11.01 0.34 6.19
CA ALA A 99 -11.99 -0.46 6.92
C ALA A 99 -11.94 -0.22 8.44
N PHE A 100 -10.75 -0.11 9.02
CA PHE A 100 -10.59 0.21 10.44
C PHE A 100 -11.11 1.61 10.80
N VAL A 101 -10.76 2.63 10.00
CA VAL A 101 -11.22 4.01 10.23
C VAL A 101 -12.75 4.07 10.21
N TYR A 102 -13.41 3.37 9.30
CA TYR A 102 -14.88 3.34 9.24
C TYR A 102 -15.52 2.59 10.41
N MET A 103 -14.90 1.51 10.92
CA MET A 103 -15.37 0.85 12.14
C MET A 103 -15.26 1.77 13.37
N VAL A 104 -14.16 2.52 13.49
CA VAL A 104 -13.97 3.49 14.58
C VAL A 104 -14.96 4.63 14.47
N MET A 105 -15.13 5.20 13.28
CA MET A 105 -16.11 6.25 13.00
C MET A 105 -17.53 5.80 13.34
N GLY A 106 -17.94 4.60 12.91
CA GLY A 106 -19.27 4.06 13.20
C GLY A 106 -19.57 3.98 14.70
N ARG A 107 -18.57 3.61 15.51
CA ARG A 107 -18.73 3.59 16.97
C ARG A 107 -18.67 4.97 17.62
N MET A 108 -17.86 5.89 17.11
CA MET A 108 -17.87 7.28 17.58
C MET A 108 -19.25 7.91 17.37
N VAL A 109 -19.86 7.71 16.20
CA VAL A 109 -21.21 8.20 15.91
C VAL A 109 -22.27 7.57 16.82
N TRP A 110 -22.17 6.27 17.08
CA TRP A 110 -23.07 5.59 18.01
C TRP A 110 -22.95 6.12 19.44
N ASN A 111 -21.74 6.43 19.89
CA ASN A 111 -21.49 6.86 21.27
C ASN A 111 -21.73 8.36 21.50
N CYS A 112 -21.53 9.20 20.49
CA CYS A 112 -21.60 10.67 20.63
C CYS A 112 -22.97 11.26 20.25
N THR A 113 -23.88 10.49 19.64
CA THR A 113 -25.19 10.98 19.19
C THR A 113 -26.32 10.15 19.80
N SER A 114 -27.21 10.78 20.58
CA SER A 114 -28.40 10.14 21.18
C SER A 114 -29.36 9.49 20.17
N THR A 115 -29.25 9.83 18.89
CA THR A 115 -30.04 9.32 17.76
C THR A 115 -29.27 8.37 16.83
N GLY A 116 -27.96 8.15 17.03
CA GLY A 116 -27.14 7.22 16.24
C GLY A 116 -26.94 7.56 14.75
N LYS A 117 -27.16 8.82 14.34
CA LYS A 117 -27.07 9.27 12.93
C LYS A 117 -25.99 10.33 12.75
N LEU A 118 -25.22 10.21 11.66
CA LEU A 118 -24.28 11.24 11.18
C LEU A 118 -24.97 12.01 10.05
N GLY A 119 -25.85 12.96 10.40
CA GLY A 119 -26.68 13.68 9.41
C GLY A 119 -27.74 12.78 8.75
N PHE A 120 -27.81 12.77 7.40
CA PHE A 120 -28.80 12.01 6.61
C PHE A 120 -28.42 10.54 6.34
N LEU A 121 -27.17 10.12 6.58
CA LEU A 121 -26.69 8.77 6.28
C LEU A 121 -26.11 8.10 7.53
N SER A 122 -26.40 6.81 7.72
CA SER A 122 -25.75 6.03 8.75
C SER A 122 -24.26 5.92 8.43
N ALA A 123 -23.39 6.16 9.42
CA ALA A 123 -21.93 6.07 9.31
C ALA A 123 -21.46 4.72 8.71
N TRP A 124 -22.26 3.67 8.91
CA TRP A 124 -22.05 2.34 8.32
C TRP A 124 -22.18 2.32 6.79
N ARG A 125 -23.18 3.01 6.22
CA ARG A 125 -23.38 3.05 4.76
C ARG A 125 -22.28 3.84 4.07
N PHE A 126 -21.82 4.93 4.71
CA PHE A 126 -20.72 5.73 4.19
C PHE A 126 -19.42 4.90 4.11
N GLY A 127 -19.10 4.15 5.17
CA GLY A 127 -17.93 3.26 5.18
C GLY A 127 -18.01 2.15 4.13
N GLN A 128 -19.19 1.58 3.91
CA GLN A 128 -19.40 0.55 2.88
C GLN A 128 -19.19 1.09 1.46
N VAL A 129 -19.71 2.29 1.16
CA VAL A 129 -19.53 2.92 -0.15
C VAL A 129 -18.05 3.22 -0.42
N PHE A 130 -17.36 3.84 0.54
CA PHE A 130 -15.95 4.16 0.38
C PHE A 130 -15.06 2.93 0.28
N LEU A 131 -15.34 1.87 1.06
CA LEU A 131 -14.63 0.61 0.93
C LEU A 131 -14.85 -0.03 -0.45
N GLY A 132 -16.08 0.06 -0.98
CA GLY A 132 -16.38 -0.39 -2.35
C GLY A 132 -15.62 0.40 -3.42
N LEU A 133 -15.53 1.73 -3.26
CA LEU A 133 -14.73 2.59 -4.14
C LEU A 133 -13.24 2.27 -4.05
N ASP A 134 -12.73 1.96 -2.87
CA ASP A 134 -11.32 1.61 -2.64
C ASP A 134 -10.96 0.28 -3.32
N ILE A 135 -11.83 -0.73 -3.22
CA ILE A 135 -11.68 -2.00 -3.93
C ILE A 135 -11.73 -1.79 -5.46
N LEU A 136 -12.66 -0.96 -5.95
CA LEU A 136 -12.73 -0.62 -7.36
C LEU A 136 -11.45 0.09 -7.83
N ALA A 137 -10.95 1.05 -7.06
CA ALA A 137 -9.70 1.74 -7.35
C ALA A 137 -8.50 0.78 -7.37
N LEU A 138 -8.45 -0.18 -6.44
CA LEU A 138 -7.43 -1.23 -6.42
C LEU A 138 -7.45 -2.07 -7.70
N VAL A 139 -8.63 -2.49 -8.17
CA VAL A 139 -8.75 -3.25 -9.43
C VAL A 139 -8.23 -2.42 -10.61
N ILE A 140 -8.61 -1.15 -10.71
CA ILE A 140 -8.14 -0.26 -11.77
C ILE A 140 -6.62 -0.06 -11.69
N GLN A 141 -6.07 0.09 -10.49
CA GLN A 141 -4.63 0.26 -10.25
C GLN A 141 -3.84 -0.97 -10.68
N LEU A 142 -4.29 -2.18 -10.31
CA LEU A 142 -3.62 -3.43 -10.70
C LEU A 142 -3.74 -3.68 -12.20
N TYR A 143 -4.89 -3.39 -12.82
CA TYR A 143 -5.07 -3.51 -14.26
C TYR A 143 -4.17 -2.53 -15.03
N GLY A 144 -4.11 -1.27 -14.59
CA GLY A 144 -3.22 -0.27 -15.18
C GLY A 144 -1.74 -0.67 -15.07
N ALA A 145 -1.33 -1.21 -13.91
CA ALA A 145 0.03 -1.70 -13.71
C ALA A 145 0.36 -2.90 -14.63
N ALA A 146 -0.57 -3.86 -14.77
CA ALA A 146 -0.37 -5.02 -15.64
C ALA A 146 -0.24 -4.62 -17.11
N THR A 147 -1.12 -3.75 -17.59
CA THR A 147 -1.09 -3.27 -18.99
C THR A 147 0.16 -2.43 -19.31
N ALA A 148 0.66 -1.64 -18.36
CA ALA A 148 1.93 -0.92 -18.51
C ALA A 148 3.16 -1.84 -18.58
N ALA A 149 3.12 -2.98 -17.88
CA ALA A 149 4.19 -3.98 -17.94
C ALA A 149 4.27 -4.64 -19.34
N ASP A 150 3.13 -4.91 -19.97
CA ASP A 150 3.07 -5.54 -21.30
C ASP A 150 3.51 -4.62 -22.44
N THR A 151 3.24 -3.31 -22.34
CA THR A 151 3.61 -2.34 -23.39
C THR A 151 5.11 -2.02 -23.43
N THR A 152 5.79 -2.13 -22.28
CA THR A 152 7.25 -1.91 -22.17
C THR A 152 8.07 -3.00 -22.89
N ALA A 153 7.44 -4.11 -23.30
CA ALA A 153 8.07 -5.18 -24.07
C ALA A 153 8.19 -4.92 -25.59
N LYS A 154 7.71 -3.79 -26.13
CA LYS A 154 7.77 -3.48 -27.57
C LYS A 154 8.69 -2.29 -27.90
N PRO A 155 10.01 -2.50 -28.00
CA PRO A 155 10.97 -1.46 -28.40
C PRO A 155 10.85 -1.01 -29.87
N SER A 156 9.93 -1.57 -30.67
CA SER A 156 9.79 -1.26 -32.09
C SER A 156 8.91 -0.03 -32.40
N THR A 157 8.14 0.50 -31.46
CA THR A 157 7.17 1.59 -31.75
C THR A 157 7.70 2.99 -31.42
N ILE A 158 8.70 3.11 -30.54
CA ILE A 158 9.28 4.42 -30.18
C ILE A 158 10.20 4.98 -31.28
N LEU A 159 10.82 4.12 -32.10
CA LEU A 159 11.69 4.56 -33.21
C LEU A 159 10.93 5.01 -34.46
N GLN A 160 9.61 4.78 -34.54
CA GLN A 160 8.82 5.09 -35.73
C GLN A 160 8.23 6.51 -35.75
N GLY A 161 8.43 7.28 -34.66
CA GLY A 161 7.98 8.68 -34.53
C GLY A 161 9.08 9.73 -34.66
N MET A 162 10.31 9.35 -35.01
CA MET A 162 11.45 10.27 -35.26
C MET A 162 11.88 10.28 -36.73
N HIS A 163 10.93 10.40 -37.66
CA HIS A 163 11.21 10.73 -39.05
C HIS A 163 10.19 11.71 -39.62
#